data_AF-A0A4Y9XV38-F1
#
_entry.id   AF-A0A4Y9XV38-F1
#
_cell.length_a   1.000
_cell.length_b   1.000
_cell.length_c   1.000
_cell.angle_alpha   90.00
_cell.angle_beta   90.00
_cell.angle_gamma   90.00
#
_symmetry.space_group_name_H-M   'P 1'
#
loop_
_entity.id
_entity.type
_entity.pdbx_description
1 polymer ?
#
loop_
_entity_poly.entity_id
_entity_poly.type
_entity_poly.pdbx_seq_one_letter_code
_entity_poly.pdbx_strand_id
1 'polypeptide(L)'
;MLLPRPDERDELQDVPRQEREHQRNYGGPDEALLRKAAILVKSIKKNAQLPSRRAINCNEMDEHTSTTTASEASSQDAPTPRLPTEVCGRIIDHVAAGLDLDYIFLAGNPELLVLRSCALVCRDWYFHTWYHLRGRVYLRDRNDVRSLSRTLRERPRLRGVVQQVVISGHTSGQRSVIQHLGTFTAMLAGKLPELSTITIEDADWTVGSMRMDDFGYIATFHLVHTLIIFKVTVSSIAQLARLISSLPGLRDLYCLNVDCSQKHPVSHVSLPLNSASLKLLRVDVRWVAPAVEDLLGRISQASRLCHLRLGVDEDFTIPSARSRSQTLLNASAASVEVLTLHIVPDSLMDSDTVDSTVGKLYTFALGSSD
;
A
#
# COMPACT_ATOMS: atom_id res chain seq x y z
N MET A 1 -11.21 9.73 68.29
CA MET A 1 -11.36 8.26 68.43
C MET A 1 -10.26 7.63 67.58
N LEU A 2 -9.10 7.30 68.17
CA LEU A 2 -8.77 6.01 68.84
C LEU A 2 -8.61 4.84 67.84
N LEU A 3 -7.35 4.62 67.41
CA LEU A 3 -6.53 3.36 67.29
C LEU A 3 -7.19 2.01 66.89
N PRO A 4 -6.42 0.93 66.59
CA PRO A 4 -5.24 0.70 65.72
C PRO A 4 -5.34 -0.61 64.88
N ARG A 5 -4.23 -1.00 64.20
CA ARG A 5 -3.97 -2.30 63.51
C ARG A 5 -3.97 -3.51 64.46
N PRO A 6 -3.98 -4.77 63.94
CA PRO A 6 -2.75 -5.56 63.99
C PRO A 6 -2.44 -6.49 62.78
N ASP A 7 -1.19 -6.97 62.79
CA ASP A 7 -0.48 -7.93 61.92
C ASP A 7 -1.06 -9.35 61.84
N GLU A 8 -0.76 -10.07 60.75
CA GLU A 8 -0.42 -11.51 60.65
C GLU A 8 0.19 -11.76 59.25
N ARG A 9 1.53 -11.85 59.09
CA ARG A 9 2.45 -13.00 59.19
C ARG A 9 2.20 -14.19 58.24
N ASP A 10 3.26 -14.45 57.45
CA ASP A 10 3.82 -15.73 57.02
C ASP A 10 2.93 -16.74 56.26
N GLU A 11 3.03 -16.73 54.93
CA GLU A 11 3.07 -17.97 54.13
C GLU A 11 4.11 -17.84 53.01
N LEU A 12 5.36 -18.22 53.33
CA LEU A 12 6.30 -18.74 52.34
C LEU A 12 5.86 -20.19 52.03
N GLN A 13 5.32 -20.42 50.84
CA GLN A 13 5.21 -21.77 50.28
C GLN A 13 6.08 -21.88 49.02
N ASP A 14 7.01 -22.83 49.10
CA ASP A 14 7.73 -23.44 48.00
C ASP A 14 6.80 -23.82 46.85
N VAL A 15 7.05 -23.27 45.65
CA VAL A 15 6.54 -23.81 44.38
C VAL A 15 7.71 -24.44 43.63
N PRO A 16 7.83 -25.79 43.60
CA PRO A 16 8.90 -26.45 42.86
C PRO A 16 8.48 -26.76 41.41
N ARG A 17 9.37 -26.45 40.48
CA ARG A 17 9.70 -27.29 39.30
C ARG A 17 8.66 -27.56 38.20
N GLN A 18 7.48 -26.95 38.18
CA GLN A 18 6.51 -27.19 37.09
C GLN A 18 6.56 -26.19 35.91
N GLU A 19 7.37 -25.13 36.00
CA GLU A 19 7.51 -24.14 34.92
C GLU A 19 8.60 -24.45 33.88
N ARG A 20 9.49 -25.43 34.13
CA ARG A 20 10.59 -25.74 33.19
C ARG A 20 10.24 -26.75 32.09
N GLU A 21 9.08 -27.40 32.15
CA GLU A 21 8.60 -28.30 31.09
C GLU A 21 7.56 -27.67 30.15
N HIS A 22 6.94 -26.53 30.51
CA HIS A 22 6.05 -25.79 29.61
C HIS A 22 6.79 -24.95 28.55
N GLN A 23 8.09 -24.69 28.73
CA GLN A 23 8.89 -23.91 27.77
C GLN A 23 9.52 -24.73 26.63
N ARG A 24 9.37 -26.06 26.61
CA ARG A 24 9.89 -26.91 25.49
C ARG A 24 8.88 -27.20 24.38
N ASN A 25 7.60 -26.88 24.56
CA ASN A 25 6.54 -27.21 23.58
C ASN A 25 5.87 -26.02 22.90
N TYR A 26 6.23 -24.78 23.25
CA TYR A 26 5.82 -23.60 22.50
C TYR A 26 6.90 -23.27 21.47
N GLY A 27 6.82 -23.90 20.29
CA GLY A 27 7.37 -23.27 19.10
C GLY A 27 6.79 -21.85 19.04
N GLY A 28 7.67 -20.84 18.95
CA GLY A 28 7.24 -19.44 19.03
C GLY A 28 6.08 -19.14 18.08
N PRO A 29 5.22 -18.15 18.37
CA PRO A 29 4.01 -17.85 17.58
C PRO A 29 4.29 -17.76 16.06
N ASP A 30 5.48 -17.30 15.68
CA ASP A 30 5.99 -17.30 14.31
C ASP A 30 6.05 -18.68 13.63
N GLU A 31 6.45 -19.75 14.33
CA GLU A 31 6.60 -21.08 13.73
C GLU A 31 5.23 -21.73 13.45
N ALA A 32 4.24 -21.49 14.31
CA ALA A 32 2.87 -21.95 14.10
C ALA A 32 2.21 -21.24 12.91
N LEU A 33 2.44 -19.93 12.77
CA LEU A 33 1.98 -19.14 11.61
C LEU A 33 2.66 -19.59 10.32
N LEU A 34 3.98 -19.80 10.35
CA LEU A 34 4.73 -20.35 9.21
C LEU A 34 4.23 -21.73 8.81
N ARG A 35 3.91 -22.61 9.76
CA ARG A 35 3.31 -23.92 9.48
C ARG A 35 1.92 -23.78 8.84
N LYS A 36 1.07 -22.86 9.31
CA LYS A 36 -0.25 -22.58 8.70
C LYS A 36 -0.12 -22.01 7.29
N ALA A 37 0.77 -21.04 7.07
CA ALA A 37 1.08 -20.48 5.75
C ALA A 37 1.64 -21.56 4.82
N ALA A 38 2.54 -22.41 5.31
CA ALA A 38 3.07 -23.54 4.55
C ALA A 38 2.00 -24.58 4.21
N ILE A 39 1.02 -24.84 5.10
CA ILE A 39 -0.14 -25.71 4.81
C ILE A 39 -1.02 -25.08 3.73
N LEU A 40 -1.30 -23.76 3.80
CA LEU A 40 -2.06 -23.04 2.79
C LEU A 40 -1.37 -23.09 1.42
N VAL A 41 -0.07 -22.77 1.38
CA VAL A 41 0.76 -22.84 0.16
C VAL A 41 0.85 -24.27 -0.37
N LYS A 42 0.96 -25.29 0.50
CA LYS A 42 0.90 -26.70 0.09
C LYS A 42 -0.46 -27.08 -0.47
N SER A 43 -1.56 -26.57 0.09
CA SER A 43 -2.91 -26.82 -0.42
C SER A 43 -3.11 -26.19 -1.80
N ILE A 44 -2.58 -24.97 -2.01
CA ILE A 44 -2.58 -24.29 -3.31
C ILE A 44 -1.71 -25.08 -4.32
N LYS A 45 -0.50 -25.47 -3.94
CA LYS A 45 0.41 -26.26 -4.79
C LYS A 45 -0.15 -27.65 -5.12
N LYS A 46 -0.85 -28.30 -4.19
CA LYS A 46 -1.50 -29.61 -4.41
C LYS A 46 -2.61 -29.53 -5.46
N ASN A 47 -3.27 -28.37 -5.58
CA ASN A 47 -4.23 -28.12 -6.65
C ASN A 47 -3.55 -27.73 -7.98
N ALA A 48 -2.25 -27.47 -7.99
CA ALA A 48 -1.53 -26.85 -9.11
C ALA A 48 -0.35 -27.68 -9.70
N GLN A 49 -0.05 -28.91 -9.26
CA GLN A 49 1.14 -29.65 -9.74
C GLN A 49 0.92 -31.08 -10.25
N LEU A 50 1.31 -31.30 -11.52
CA LEU A 50 2.16 -32.40 -12.02
C LEU A 50 3.63 -31.88 -12.18
N PRO A 51 4.68 -32.74 -12.19
CA PRO A 51 6.09 -32.38 -11.89
C PRO A 51 6.96 -32.19 -13.17
N SER A 52 8.12 -31.50 -13.24
CA SER A 52 9.26 -31.43 -12.29
C SER A 52 10.43 -30.48 -12.75
N ARG A 53 10.96 -29.69 -11.79
CA ARG A 53 12.39 -29.34 -11.42
C ARG A 53 13.46 -28.88 -12.45
N ARG A 54 14.13 -27.75 -12.11
CA ARG A 54 15.42 -27.63 -11.37
C ARG A 54 15.79 -26.15 -11.10
N ALA A 55 16.48 -25.86 -9.98
CA ALA A 55 17.06 -24.54 -9.67
C ALA A 55 18.55 -24.69 -9.27
N ILE A 56 19.34 -23.64 -9.55
CA ILE A 56 20.78 -23.50 -9.23
C ILE A 56 20.96 -22.27 -8.33
N ASN A 57 21.92 -22.37 -7.41
CA ASN A 57 22.26 -21.45 -6.31
C ASN A 57 23.55 -20.67 -6.62
N CYS A 58 23.70 -19.42 -6.16
CA CYS A 58 24.98 -18.69 -6.18
C CYS A 58 25.17 -17.81 -4.92
N ASN A 59 26.38 -17.87 -4.36
CA ASN A 59 26.89 -17.16 -3.17
C ASN A 59 27.66 -15.86 -3.54
N GLU A 60 27.47 -14.82 -2.71
CA GLU A 60 28.41 -14.03 -1.87
C GLU A 60 29.89 -13.75 -2.28
N MET A 61 30.34 -12.49 -2.03
CA MET A 61 31.70 -11.94 -1.71
C MET A 61 31.87 -10.52 -2.31
N ASP A 62 32.63 -9.54 -1.80
CA ASP A 62 33.21 -9.24 -0.49
C ASP A 62 33.65 -7.76 -0.49
N GLU A 63 33.87 -7.26 0.72
CA GLU A 63 34.15 -5.89 1.18
C GLU A 63 35.60 -5.40 0.95
N HIS A 64 35.80 -4.11 0.62
CA HIS A 64 37.11 -3.45 0.73
C HIS A 64 37.04 -2.05 1.34
N THR A 65 37.71 -1.93 2.49
CA THR A 65 38.04 -0.73 3.25
C THR A 65 39.32 -0.07 2.71
N SER A 66 39.44 1.26 2.83
CA SER A 66 40.73 1.96 2.86
C SER A 66 40.67 3.26 3.64
N THR A 67 41.68 3.45 4.47
CA THR A 67 41.87 4.49 5.48
C THR A 67 43.15 5.26 5.14
N THR A 68 43.15 6.59 5.07
CA THR A 68 44.41 7.38 4.94
C THR A 68 44.33 8.75 5.63
N THR A 69 45.05 8.82 6.75
CA THR A 69 45.85 9.87 7.42
C THR A 69 45.60 11.37 7.20
N ALA A 70 45.53 12.06 8.34
CA ALA A 70 45.47 13.52 8.54
C ALA A 70 46.83 14.23 8.40
N SER A 71 46.78 15.49 7.95
CA SER A 71 47.88 16.45 7.96
C SER A 71 47.34 17.78 8.48
N GLU A 72 47.86 18.23 9.62
CA GLU A 72 47.57 19.52 10.24
C GLU A 72 48.37 20.63 9.54
N ALA A 73 47.67 21.65 9.02
CA ALA A 73 48.27 22.91 8.62
C ALA A 73 47.27 24.07 8.73
N SER A 74 47.62 25.03 9.59
CA SER A 74 47.46 26.47 9.48
C SER A 74 46.20 27.04 8.81
N SER A 75 45.37 27.65 9.65
CA SER A 75 44.11 28.36 9.41
C SER A 75 44.22 29.55 8.44
N GLN A 76 44.19 29.27 7.15
CA GLN A 76 43.54 30.10 6.14
C GLN A 76 42.23 29.40 5.77
N ASP A 77 41.13 30.14 5.63
CA ASP A 77 39.79 29.65 5.24
C ASP A 77 39.88 28.94 3.88
N ALA A 78 40.28 27.67 3.90
CA ALA A 78 40.37 26.86 2.70
C ALA A 78 38.94 26.73 2.14
N PRO A 79 38.72 27.05 0.85
CA PRO A 79 37.40 26.97 0.26
C PRO A 79 36.89 25.54 0.48
N THR A 80 35.82 25.42 1.27
CA THR A 80 35.19 24.14 1.55
C THR A 80 34.90 23.46 0.21
N PRO A 81 35.33 22.20 0.02
CA PRO A 81 35.12 21.51 -1.25
C PRO A 81 33.62 21.50 -1.57
N ARG A 82 33.24 22.19 -2.64
CA ARG A 82 31.85 22.25 -3.09
C ARG A 82 31.61 21.16 -4.12
N LEU A 83 30.60 20.34 -3.89
CA LEU A 83 30.12 19.39 -4.90
C LEU A 83 29.58 20.18 -6.11
N PRO A 84 29.89 19.75 -7.34
CA PRO A 84 29.29 20.33 -8.54
C PRO A 84 27.76 20.22 -8.51
N THR A 85 27.07 21.20 -9.08
CA THR A 85 25.60 21.28 -9.10
C THR A 85 24.95 20.09 -9.80
N GLU A 86 25.63 19.50 -10.78
CA GLU A 86 25.20 18.32 -11.53
C GLU A 86 25.18 17.07 -10.64
N VAL A 87 26.15 16.94 -9.75
CA VAL A 87 26.22 15.83 -8.79
C VAL A 87 25.09 15.95 -7.79
N CYS A 88 24.84 17.15 -7.28
CA CYS A 88 23.72 17.45 -6.39
C CYS A 88 22.37 17.12 -7.04
N GLY A 89 22.16 17.52 -8.30
CA GLY A 89 20.94 17.20 -9.05
C GLY A 89 20.70 15.69 -9.18
N ARG A 90 21.75 14.92 -9.51
CA ARG A 90 21.67 13.46 -9.60
C ARG A 90 21.35 12.78 -8.27
N ILE A 91 21.88 13.30 -7.16
CA ILE A 91 21.54 12.80 -5.82
C ILE A 91 20.05 13.03 -5.56
N ILE A 92 19.53 14.24 -5.85
CA ILE A 92 18.10 14.55 -5.70
C ILE A 92 17.24 13.64 -6.59
N ASP A 93 17.64 13.41 -7.84
CA ASP A 93 16.94 12.49 -8.75
C ASP A 93 16.94 11.06 -8.23
N HIS A 94 18.04 10.60 -7.61
CA HIS A 94 18.11 9.27 -7.02
C HIS A 94 17.22 9.13 -5.79
N VAL A 95 17.21 10.14 -4.90
CA VAL A 95 16.27 10.18 -3.76
C VAL A 95 14.83 10.21 -4.26
N ALA A 96 14.55 10.99 -5.30
CA ALA A 96 13.22 11.06 -5.90
C ALA A 96 12.80 9.74 -6.58
N ALA A 97 13.72 9.04 -7.25
CA ALA A 97 13.45 7.72 -7.80
C ALA A 97 13.20 6.66 -6.73
N GLY A 98 13.78 6.85 -5.53
CA GLY A 98 13.52 6.05 -4.34
C GLY A 98 12.21 6.37 -3.64
N LEU A 99 11.48 7.42 -4.05
CA LEU A 99 10.09 7.59 -3.65
C LEU A 99 9.30 6.41 -4.25
N ASP A 100 9.19 5.33 -3.48
CA ASP A 100 8.23 4.29 -3.79
C ASP A 100 6.85 4.91 -3.60
N LEU A 101 6.30 5.39 -4.72
CA LEU A 101 5.02 6.04 -4.70
C LEU A 101 3.87 5.05 -4.43
N ASP A 102 4.13 3.74 -4.50
CA ASP A 102 3.21 2.68 -4.09
C ASP A 102 3.21 2.47 -2.56
N TYR A 103 4.08 3.17 -1.82
CA TYR A 103 4.07 3.16 -0.37
C TYR A 103 2.88 3.99 0.14
N ILE A 104 1.79 3.27 0.47
CA ILE A 104 0.49 3.80 0.92
C ILE A 104 0.59 4.69 2.18
N PHE A 105 1.67 4.58 2.97
CA PHE A 105 1.88 5.37 4.18
C PHE A 105 2.93 6.47 3.97
N LEU A 106 2.52 7.63 3.42
CA LEU A 106 3.42 8.79 3.30
C LEU A 106 3.73 9.46 4.62
N ALA A 107 2.89 9.27 5.63
CA ALA A 107 3.20 9.66 7.00
C ALA A 107 4.34 8.76 7.50
N GLY A 108 5.56 9.12 7.12
CA GLY A 108 6.76 8.35 7.42
C GLY A 108 7.62 7.99 6.20
N ASN A 109 7.29 8.39 4.97
CA ASN A 109 8.20 8.15 3.84
C ASN A 109 9.46 9.04 4.01
N PRO A 110 10.65 8.46 4.28
CA PRO A 110 11.84 9.23 4.58
C PRO A 110 12.34 9.99 3.35
N GLU A 111 12.16 9.46 2.14
CA GLU A 111 12.60 10.11 0.90
C GLU A 111 11.86 11.43 0.66
N LEU A 112 10.55 11.49 0.96
CA LEU A 112 9.77 12.73 0.86
C LEU A 112 10.27 13.78 1.86
N LEU A 113 10.63 13.36 3.08
CA LEU A 113 11.24 14.26 4.07
C LEU A 113 12.60 14.76 3.59
N VAL A 114 13.42 13.88 3.01
CA VAL A 114 14.72 14.25 2.43
C VAL A 114 14.52 15.26 1.29
N LEU A 115 13.58 15.05 0.36
CA LEU A 115 13.30 16.00 -0.71
C LEU A 115 12.82 17.36 -0.20
N ARG A 116 11.98 17.36 0.84
CA ARG A 116 11.56 18.60 1.50
C ARG A 116 12.75 19.32 2.13
N SER A 117 13.66 18.60 2.78
CA SER A 117 14.89 19.18 3.31
C SER A 117 15.80 19.71 2.21
N CYS A 118 15.96 18.98 1.09
CA CYS A 118 16.71 19.43 -0.07
C CYS A 118 16.15 20.74 -0.66
N ALA A 119 14.82 20.89 -0.68
CA ALA A 119 14.16 22.10 -1.19
C ALA A 119 14.49 23.36 -0.37
N LEU A 120 14.94 23.22 0.88
CA LEU A 120 15.26 24.32 1.79
C LEU A 120 16.75 24.70 1.77
N VAL A 121 17.61 23.92 1.10
CA VAL A 121 19.07 24.16 1.09
C VAL A 121 19.43 25.42 0.31
N CYS A 122 18.99 25.53 -0.95
CA CYS A 122 19.25 26.68 -1.79
C CYS A 122 18.21 26.78 -2.92
N ARG A 123 18.25 27.90 -3.67
CA ARG A 123 17.30 28.17 -4.76
C ARG A 123 17.37 27.17 -5.90
N ASP A 124 18.57 26.68 -6.25
CA ASP A 124 18.73 25.73 -7.35
C ASP A 124 18.17 24.36 -6.96
N TRP A 125 18.47 23.89 -5.74
CA TRP A 125 17.90 22.66 -5.20
C TRP A 125 16.38 22.76 -5.04
N TYR A 126 15.87 23.92 -4.65
CA TYR A 126 14.44 24.17 -4.60
C TYR A 126 13.79 23.90 -5.97
N PHE A 127 14.31 24.44 -7.08
CA PHE A 127 13.69 24.20 -8.38
C PHE A 127 13.76 22.74 -8.83
N HIS A 128 14.86 22.05 -8.53
CA HIS A 128 15.04 20.64 -8.89
C HIS A 128 14.12 19.72 -8.09
N THR A 129 14.07 19.89 -6.76
CA THR A 129 13.16 19.14 -5.87
C THR A 129 11.70 19.48 -6.10
N TRP A 130 11.39 20.73 -6.43
CA TRP A 130 10.02 21.18 -6.68
C TRP A 130 9.38 20.43 -7.85
N TYR A 131 10.16 20.05 -8.86
CA TYR A 131 9.69 19.21 -9.96
C TYR A 131 9.17 17.86 -9.43
N HIS A 132 9.97 17.17 -8.60
CA HIS A 132 9.61 15.89 -8.00
C HIS A 132 8.46 16.00 -7.00
N LEU A 133 8.45 17.04 -6.16
CA LEU A 133 7.38 17.29 -5.18
C LEU A 133 6.04 17.59 -5.86
N ARG A 134 6.04 18.09 -7.10
CA ARG A 134 4.82 18.32 -7.91
C ARG A 134 4.36 17.09 -8.68
N GLY A 135 5.18 16.02 -8.70
CA GLY A 135 4.81 14.72 -9.24
C GLY A 135 3.55 14.14 -8.59
N ARG A 136 3.34 14.46 -7.31
CA ARG A 136 2.19 14.01 -6.53
C ARG A 136 1.35 15.19 -6.05
N VAL A 137 0.07 15.18 -6.40
CA VAL A 137 -0.87 16.24 -5.99
C VAL A 137 -1.93 15.68 -5.07
N TYR A 138 -2.14 16.36 -3.94
CA TYR A 138 -3.21 16.09 -3.00
C TYR A 138 -4.41 17.00 -3.27
N LEU A 139 -5.59 16.40 -3.35
CA LEU A 139 -6.87 17.07 -3.54
C LEU A 139 -7.74 16.67 -2.36
N ARG A 140 -8.05 17.63 -1.49
CA ARG A 140 -8.88 17.43 -0.30
C ARG A 140 -10.31 17.92 -0.51
N ASP A 141 -10.48 18.89 -1.41
CA ASP A 141 -11.78 19.45 -1.73
C ASP A 141 -11.91 19.89 -3.20
N ARG A 142 -13.06 20.49 -3.53
CA ARG A 142 -13.35 20.98 -4.89
C ARG A 142 -12.51 22.21 -5.26
N ASN A 143 -12.07 23.01 -4.29
CA ASN A 143 -11.23 24.18 -4.53
C ASN A 143 -9.82 23.75 -4.93
N ASP A 144 -9.29 22.68 -4.34
CA ASP A 144 -8.02 22.09 -4.77
C ASP A 144 -8.06 21.65 -6.23
N VAL A 145 -9.13 20.95 -6.64
CA VAL A 145 -9.33 20.55 -8.04
C VAL A 145 -9.37 21.77 -8.97
N ARG A 146 -10.13 22.80 -8.60
CA ARG A 146 -10.23 24.05 -9.40
C ARG A 146 -8.89 24.78 -9.47
N SER A 147 -8.16 24.83 -8.35
CA SER A 147 -6.84 25.45 -8.23
C SER A 147 -5.83 24.73 -9.10
N LEU A 148 -5.80 23.39 -9.06
CA LEU A 148 -4.98 22.57 -9.93
C LEU A 148 -5.33 22.81 -11.40
N SER A 149 -6.61 22.75 -11.78
CA SER A 149 -7.06 23.00 -13.15
C SER A 149 -6.68 24.38 -13.66
N ARG A 150 -6.76 25.42 -12.83
CA ARG A 150 -6.30 26.78 -13.15
C ARG A 150 -4.78 26.81 -13.34
N THR A 151 -4.04 26.21 -12.42
CA THR A 151 -2.57 26.14 -12.46
C THR A 151 -2.07 25.44 -13.74
N LEU A 152 -2.69 24.32 -14.13
CA LEU A 152 -2.35 23.57 -15.35
C LEU A 152 -2.74 24.29 -16.65
N ARG A 153 -3.66 25.25 -16.56
CA ARG A 153 -4.02 26.15 -17.67
C ARG A 153 -2.98 27.25 -17.82
N GLU A 154 -2.61 27.89 -16.72
CA GLU A 154 -1.62 28.97 -16.69
C GLU A 154 -0.20 28.48 -16.97
N ARG A 155 0.11 27.23 -16.57
CA ARG A 155 1.44 26.63 -16.70
C ARG A 155 1.35 25.25 -17.35
N PRO A 156 1.19 25.17 -18.69
CA PRO A 156 1.02 23.90 -19.41
C PRO A 156 2.15 22.88 -19.19
N ARG A 157 3.38 23.35 -18.91
CA ARG A 157 4.54 22.48 -18.61
C ARG A 157 4.31 21.58 -17.39
N LEU A 158 3.44 21.97 -16.46
CA LEU A 158 3.13 21.17 -15.27
C LEU A 158 2.24 19.96 -15.55
N ARG A 159 1.58 19.91 -16.71
CA ARG A 159 0.72 18.77 -17.08
C ARG A 159 1.50 17.47 -17.19
N GLY A 160 2.73 17.53 -17.70
CA GLY A 160 3.62 16.37 -17.80
C GLY A 160 4.41 16.08 -16.53
N VAL A 161 4.20 16.84 -15.45
CA VAL A 161 4.90 16.62 -14.18
C VAL A 161 4.03 15.80 -13.24
N VAL A 162 2.72 16.04 -13.23
CA VAL A 162 1.78 15.37 -12.32
C VAL A 162 1.60 13.90 -12.76
N GLN A 163 2.28 13.01 -12.04
CA GLN A 163 2.23 11.56 -12.23
C GLN A 163 1.21 10.90 -11.31
N GLN A 164 0.89 11.54 -10.18
CA GLN A 164 0.01 10.99 -9.17
C GLN A 164 -0.97 12.01 -8.62
N VAL A 165 -2.19 11.55 -8.41
CA VAL A 165 -3.22 12.32 -7.73
C VAL A 165 -3.78 11.51 -6.58
N VAL A 166 -3.76 12.13 -5.40
CA VAL A 166 -4.39 11.63 -4.18
C VAL A 166 -5.66 12.44 -3.93
N ILE A 167 -6.79 11.75 -3.89
CA ILE A 167 -8.11 12.31 -3.67
C ILE A 167 -8.51 11.85 -2.27
N SER A 168 -8.41 12.76 -1.29
CA SER A 168 -8.56 12.43 0.12
C SER A 168 -9.87 12.98 0.67
N GLY A 169 -10.65 12.14 1.35
CA GLY A 169 -11.81 12.56 2.13
C GLY A 169 -11.44 13.04 3.53
N HIS A 170 -10.17 13.21 3.88
CA HIS A 170 -9.78 13.54 5.24
C HIS A 170 -10.00 15.03 5.57
N THR A 171 -10.96 15.33 6.44
CA THR A 171 -11.12 16.66 7.05
C THR A 171 -11.00 16.51 8.56
N SER A 172 -10.01 17.16 9.17
CA SER A 172 -9.84 17.27 10.64
C SER A 172 -9.91 15.94 11.42
N GLY A 173 -9.18 14.90 11.00
CA GLY A 173 -9.14 13.62 11.72
C GLY A 173 -10.29 12.67 11.40
N GLN A 174 -11.31 13.11 10.65
CA GLN A 174 -12.49 12.31 10.34
C GLN A 174 -12.60 12.04 8.83
N ARG A 175 -13.16 10.86 8.50
CA ARG A 175 -13.54 10.54 7.11
C ARG A 175 -14.67 11.48 6.70
N SER A 176 -14.61 11.99 5.47
CA SER A 176 -15.64 12.85 4.92
C SER A 176 -16.03 12.43 3.51
N VAL A 177 -17.15 12.97 3.03
CA VAL A 177 -17.70 12.61 1.72
C VAL A 177 -16.84 13.18 0.59
N ILE A 178 -16.42 12.31 -0.33
CA ILE A 178 -15.52 12.66 -1.44
C ILE A 178 -16.24 13.31 -2.64
N GLN A 179 -16.87 14.46 -2.42
CA GLN A 179 -17.66 15.16 -3.44
C GLN A 179 -16.84 15.74 -4.61
N HIS A 180 -15.52 15.74 -4.48
CA HIS A 180 -14.60 16.31 -5.47
C HIS A 180 -14.04 15.27 -6.42
N LEU A 181 -14.32 13.96 -6.24
CA LEU A 181 -13.94 12.91 -7.19
C LEU A 181 -14.60 13.14 -8.57
N GLY A 182 -15.92 13.33 -8.64
CA GLY A 182 -16.60 13.70 -9.89
C GLY A 182 -16.09 15.02 -10.48
N THR A 183 -15.77 16.01 -9.62
CA THR A 183 -15.19 17.29 -10.08
C THR A 183 -13.80 17.11 -10.68
N PHE A 184 -12.96 16.26 -10.06
CA PHE A 184 -11.63 15.91 -10.53
C PHE A 184 -11.71 15.33 -11.95
N THR A 185 -12.54 14.30 -12.14
CA THR A 185 -12.68 13.62 -13.43
C THR A 185 -13.16 14.58 -14.51
N ALA A 186 -14.25 15.30 -14.28
CA ALA A 186 -14.81 16.24 -15.25
C ALA A 186 -13.85 17.40 -15.59
N MET A 187 -13.10 17.92 -14.62
CA MET A 187 -12.25 19.10 -14.85
C MET A 187 -10.86 18.76 -15.40
N LEU A 188 -10.34 17.55 -15.12
CA LEU A 188 -8.96 17.17 -15.43
C LEU A 188 -8.83 16.04 -16.44
N ALA A 189 -9.95 15.47 -16.92
CA ALA A 189 -9.97 14.56 -18.06
C ALA A 189 -9.15 15.11 -19.24
N GLY A 190 -8.23 14.29 -19.74
CA GLY A 190 -7.32 14.63 -20.84
C GLY A 190 -6.30 15.74 -20.56
N LYS A 191 -6.16 16.22 -19.31
CA LYS A 191 -5.22 17.32 -18.96
C LYS A 191 -3.96 16.87 -18.25
N LEU A 192 -3.90 15.61 -17.84
CA LEU A 192 -2.79 15.00 -17.10
C LEU A 192 -2.23 13.83 -17.92
N PRO A 193 -1.43 14.11 -18.97
CA PRO A 193 -0.93 13.08 -19.88
C PRO A 193 -0.05 12.04 -19.19
N GLU A 194 0.69 12.43 -18.16
CA GLU A 194 1.63 11.54 -17.44
C GLU A 194 1.03 10.94 -16.16
N LEU A 195 -0.28 11.09 -15.93
CA LEU A 195 -0.95 10.54 -14.74
C LEU A 195 -0.95 9.01 -14.81
N SER A 196 -0.19 8.38 -13.93
CA SER A 196 -0.06 6.92 -13.84
C SER A 196 -0.77 6.32 -12.64
N THR A 197 -0.97 7.12 -11.57
CA THR A 197 -1.52 6.65 -10.30
C THR A 197 -2.66 7.53 -9.80
N ILE A 198 -3.78 6.90 -9.44
CA ILE A 198 -4.88 7.55 -8.71
C ILE A 198 -5.00 6.87 -7.35
N THR A 199 -4.99 7.67 -6.29
CA THR A 199 -5.27 7.21 -4.93
C THR A 199 -6.55 7.85 -4.43
N ILE A 200 -7.45 7.04 -3.86
CA ILE A 200 -8.63 7.49 -3.15
C ILE A 200 -8.47 7.04 -1.69
N GLU A 201 -8.42 7.98 -0.76
CA GLU A 201 -8.14 7.67 0.64
C GLU A 201 -9.04 8.38 1.66
N ASP A 202 -9.22 7.75 2.82
CA ASP A 202 -9.89 8.31 4.01
C ASP A 202 -11.25 8.96 3.70
N ALA A 203 -12.07 8.28 2.91
CA ALA A 203 -13.24 8.87 2.28
C ALA A 203 -14.51 8.02 2.41
N ASP A 204 -15.65 8.70 2.53
CA ASP A 204 -16.96 8.08 2.31
C ASP A 204 -17.43 8.36 0.88
N TRP A 205 -17.52 7.29 0.08
CA TRP A 205 -17.91 7.35 -1.31
C TRP A 205 -19.41 7.09 -1.46
N THR A 206 -20.18 8.18 -1.35
CA THR A 206 -21.63 8.18 -1.49
C THR A 206 -22.09 8.11 -2.96
N VAL A 207 -23.38 7.77 -3.17
CA VAL A 207 -23.98 7.68 -4.50
C VAL A 207 -23.87 9.00 -5.29
N GLY A 208 -23.85 10.15 -4.61
CA GLY A 208 -23.73 11.47 -5.22
C GLY A 208 -22.29 11.95 -5.49
N SER A 209 -21.27 11.19 -5.09
CA SER A 209 -19.86 11.62 -5.26
C SER A 209 -19.39 11.58 -6.71
N MET A 210 -20.03 10.74 -7.55
CA MET A 210 -19.78 10.62 -8.98
C MET A 210 -21.08 10.36 -9.76
N ARG A 211 -21.24 11.04 -10.89
CA ARG A 211 -22.29 10.79 -11.87
C ARG A 211 -21.90 9.65 -12.81
N MET A 212 -22.87 9.10 -13.53
CA MET A 212 -22.61 8.04 -14.52
C MET A 212 -21.67 8.50 -15.64
N ASP A 213 -21.81 9.74 -16.10
CA ASP A 213 -20.96 10.32 -17.14
C ASP A 213 -19.51 10.52 -16.66
N ASP A 214 -19.30 10.66 -15.35
CA ASP A 214 -17.97 10.87 -14.75
C ASP A 214 -17.05 9.66 -14.99
N PHE A 215 -17.59 8.45 -15.07
CA PHE A 215 -16.83 7.25 -15.42
C PHE A 215 -16.29 7.31 -16.87
N GLY A 216 -17.03 7.93 -17.79
CA GLY A 216 -16.56 8.16 -19.15
C GLY A 216 -15.35 9.10 -19.20
N TYR A 217 -15.33 10.12 -18.34
CA TYR A 217 -14.19 11.02 -18.20
C TYR A 217 -12.95 10.34 -17.60
N ILE A 218 -13.14 9.37 -16.69
CA ILE A 218 -12.03 8.59 -16.13
C ILE A 218 -11.29 7.80 -17.22
N ALA A 219 -12.01 7.29 -18.22
CA ALA A 219 -11.40 6.55 -19.32
C ALA A 219 -10.40 7.37 -20.15
N THR A 220 -10.39 8.70 -20.03
CA THR A 220 -9.39 9.56 -20.68
C THR A 220 -7.99 9.45 -20.06
N PHE A 221 -7.88 8.94 -18.84
CA PHE A 221 -6.61 8.71 -18.14
C PHE A 221 -5.98 7.38 -18.54
N HIS A 222 -5.60 7.27 -19.82
CA HIS A 222 -5.11 6.05 -20.46
C HIS A 222 -3.79 5.50 -19.87
N LEU A 223 -2.95 6.36 -19.27
CA LEU A 223 -1.71 5.93 -18.61
C LEU A 223 -1.90 5.50 -17.16
N VAL A 224 -3.10 5.66 -16.58
CA VAL A 224 -3.36 5.21 -15.22
C VAL A 224 -3.34 3.69 -15.19
N HIS A 225 -2.25 3.16 -14.64
CA HIS A 225 -2.05 1.75 -14.42
C HIS A 225 -2.17 1.36 -12.94
N THR A 226 -2.12 2.33 -12.02
CA THR A 226 -2.24 2.07 -10.58
C THR A 226 -3.46 2.77 -9.99
N LEU A 227 -4.34 2.00 -9.34
CA LEU A 227 -5.46 2.51 -8.55
C LEU A 227 -5.31 2.03 -7.10
N ILE A 228 -5.24 2.99 -6.18
CA ILE A 228 -5.16 2.74 -4.74
C ILE A 228 -6.44 3.22 -4.06
N ILE A 229 -7.05 2.35 -3.27
CA ILE A 229 -8.25 2.63 -2.49
C ILE A 229 -7.94 2.26 -1.04
N PHE A 230 -7.83 3.26 -0.17
CA PHE A 230 -7.37 3.11 1.20
C PHE A 230 -8.33 3.73 2.22
N LYS A 231 -8.84 2.96 3.19
CA LYS A 231 -9.75 3.48 4.23
C LYS A 231 -10.99 4.16 3.61
N VAL A 232 -11.60 3.51 2.62
CA VAL A 232 -12.75 4.05 1.87
C VAL A 232 -14.00 3.24 2.13
N THR A 233 -15.11 3.91 2.43
CA THR A 233 -16.44 3.27 2.51
C THR A 233 -17.17 3.49 1.18
N VAL A 234 -17.38 2.44 0.38
CA VAL A 234 -18.11 2.55 -0.90
C VAL A 234 -19.61 2.34 -0.70
N SER A 235 -20.44 3.22 -1.24
CA SER A 235 -21.90 3.09 -1.13
C SER A 235 -22.48 1.94 -1.96
N SER A 236 -21.80 1.54 -3.04
CA SER A 236 -22.18 0.39 -3.85
C SER A 236 -20.99 -0.26 -4.53
N ILE A 237 -20.97 -1.60 -4.53
CA ILE A 237 -19.99 -2.41 -5.28
C ILE A 237 -20.03 -2.12 -6.78
N ALA A 238 -21.21 -1.80 -7.32
CA ALA A 238 -21.34 -1.47 -8.74
C ALA A 238 -20.58 -0.19 -9.12
N GLN A 239 -20.49 0.80 -8.21
CA GLN A 239 -19.71 2.02 -8.46
C GLN A 239 -18.21 1.73 -8.47
N LEU A 240 -17.74 0.97 -7.49
CA LEU A 240 -16.34 0.54 -7.43
C LEU A 240 -15.95 -0.23 -8.68
N ALA A 241 -16.77 -1.21 -9.07
CA ALA A 241 -16.51 -2.02 -10.24
C ALA A 241 -16.55 -1.22 -11.56
N ARG A 242 -17.42 -0.20 -11.66
CA ARG A 242 -17.42 0.75 -12.80
C ARG A 242 -16.16 1.60 -12.84
N LEU A 243 -15.68 2.10 -11.69
CA LEU A 243 -14.42 2.84 -11.62
C LEU A 243 -13.26 1.98 -12.14
N ILE A 244 -13.12 0.77 -11.62
CA ILE A 244 -12.09 -0.19 -12.06
C ILE A 244 -12.20 -0.44 -13.57
N SER A 245 -13.41 -0.69 -14.07
CA SER A 245 -13.66 -0.97 -15.50
C SER A 245 -13.40 0.24 -16.41
N SER A 246 -13.52 1.46 -15.87
CA SER A 246 -13.32 2.70 -16.62
C SER A 246 -11.85 3.05 -16.85
N LEU A 247 -10.91 2.35 -16.21
CA LEU A 247 -9.48 2.58 -16.34
C LEU A 247 -8.86 1.53 -17.28
N PRO A 248 -8.70 1.81 -18.59
CA PRO A 248 -8.29 0.80 -19.55
C PRO A 248 -6.84 0.33 -19.37
N GLY A 249 -5.99 1.19 -18.83
CA GLY A 249 -4.59 0.91 -18.56
C GLY A 249 -4.32 0.21 -17.22
N LEU A 250 -5.36 -0.05 -16.41
CA LEU A 250 -5.21 -0.50 -15.04
C LEU A 250 -4.51 -1.86 -14.97
N ARG A 251 -3.37 -1.90 -14.28
CA ARG A 251 -2.54 -3.10 -14.05
C ARG A 251 -2.49 -3.47 -12.59
N ASP A 252 -2.45 -2.46 -11.73
CA ASP A 252 -2.16 -2.57 -10.31
C ASP A 252 -3.34 -2.01 -9.52
N LEU A 253 -4.07 -2.89 -8.83
CA LEU A 253 -5.19 -2.52 -7.98
C LEU A 253 -4.85 -2.78 -6.52
N TYR A 254 -4.95 -1.75 -5.69
CA TYR A 254 -4.69 -1.80 -4.26
C TYR A 254 -6.00 -1.50 -3.50
N CYS A 255 -6.52 -2.47 -2.76
CA CYS A 255 -7.67 -2.27 -1.88
C CYS A 255 -7.27 -2.58 -0.44
N LEU A 256 -7.28 -1.55 0.41
CA LEU A 256 -6.87 -1.63 1.80
C LEU A 256 -7.91 -0.93 2.68
N ASN A 257 -8.49 -1.64 3.64
CA ASN A 257 -9.51 -1.06 4.52
C ASN A 257 -10.69 -0.46 3.73
N VAL A 258 -11.25 -1.24 2.81
CA VAL A 258 -12.35 -0.84 1.93
C VAL A 258 -13.63 -1.49 2.40
N ASP A 259 -14.53 -0.68 2.94
CA ASP A 259 -15.83 -1.13 3.43
C ASP A 259 -16.92 -0.86 2.39
N CYS A 260 -18.09 -1.50 2.53
CA CYS A 260 -19.25 -1.27 1.68
C CYS A 260 -20.53 -1.10 2.51
N SER A 261 -21.19 0.05 2.37
CA SER A 261 -22.45 0.33 3.08
C SER A 261 -23.67 -0.41 2.52
N GLN A 262 -23.53 -1.11 1.38
CA GLN A 262 -24.63 -1.78 0.71
C GLN A 262 -25.05 -3.05 1.49
N LYS A 263 -26.23 -3.00 2.13
CA LYS A 263 -26.73 -4.09 2.98
C LYS A 263 -27.26 -5.31 2.23
N HIS A 264 -27.66 -5.14 0.97
CA HIS A 264 -28.30 -6.21 0.20
C HIS A 264 -27.32 -6.82 -0.81
N PRO A 265 -27.30 -8.16 -0.93
CA PRO A 265 -26.50 -8.84 -1.94
C PRO A 265 -26.93 -8.33 -3.32
N VAL A 266 -26.00 -7.72 -4.04
CA VAL A 266 -26.27 -7.15 -5.36
C VAL A 266 -26.44 -8.33 -6.32
N SER A 267 -27.52 -8.30 -7.11
CA SER A 267 -27.66 -9.15 -8.28
C SER A 267 -26.36 -9.12 -9.10
N HIS A 268 -25.93 -10.28 -9.59
CA HIS A 268 -24.68 -10.47 -10.33
C HIS A 268 -24.44 -9.32 -11.30
N VAL A 269 -23.54 -8.41 -10.93
CA VAL A 269 -23.20 -7.29 -11.80
C VAL A 269 -22.38 -7.85 -12.95
N SER A 270 -23.04 -8.07 -14.08
CA SER A 270 -22.42 -8.43 -15.36
C SER A 270 -21.69 -7.20 -15.88
N LEU A 271 -20.52 -6.91 -15.32
CA LEU A 271 -19.70 -5.81 -15.84
C LEU A 271 -18.76 -6.37 -16.90
N PRO A 272 -18.67 -5.70 -18.06
CA PRO A 272 -17.52 -5.88 -18.94
C PRO A 272 -16.32 -5.31 -18.19
N LEU A 273 -15.74 -6.13 -17.32
CA LEU A 273 -14.49 -5.80 -16.67
C LEU A 273 -13.45 -5.76 -17.78
N ASN A 274 -12.83 -4.59 -18.00
CA ASN A 274 -11.61 -4.48 -18.80
C ASN A 274 -10.42 -5.11 -18.04
N SER A 275 -10.63 -6.33 -17.57
CA SER A 275 -9.80 -7.09 -16.65
C SER A 275 -8.65 -7.81 -17.35
N ALA A 276 -8.65 -7.80 -18.69
CA ALA A 276 -7.60 -8.45 -19.48
C ALA A 276 -6.20 -7.88 -19.21
N SER A 277 -6.09 -6.63 -18.75
CA SER A 277 -4.82 -5.94 -18.50
C SER A 277 -4.34 -5.96 -17.05
N LEU A 278 -5.17 -6.41 -16.09
CA LEU A 278 -4.79 -6.46 -14.68
C LEU A 278 -3.71 -7.52 -14.43
N LYS A 279 -2.55 -7.09 -13.94
CA LYS A 279 -1.37 -7.94 -13.68
C LYS A 279 -1.09 -8.13 -12.21
N LEU A 280 -1.33 -7.10 -11.41
CA LEU A 280 -1.07 -7.06 -9.98
C LEU A 280 -2.35 -6.69 -9.25
N LEU A 281 -2.70 -7.50 -8.25
CA LEU A 281 -3.82 -7.27 -7.37
C LEU A 281 -3.31 -7.40 -5.95
N ARG A 282 -3.29 -6.27 -5.26
CA ARG A 282 -2.93 -6.19 -3.86
C ARG A 282 -4.18 -5.92 -3.05
N VAL A 283 -4.54 -6.88 -2.20
CA VAL A 283 -5.74 -6.83 -1.38
C VAL A 283 -5.33 -7.08 0.05
N ASP A 284 -5.49 -6.08 0.90
CA ASP A 284 -5.37 -6.32 2.34
C ASP A 284 -6.72 -6.83 2.87
N VAL A 285 -6.89 -8.15 2.84
CA VAL A 285 -8.16 -8.84 3.16
C VAL A 285 -8.65 -8.56 4.57
N ARG A 286 -7.78 -8.11 5.47
CA ARG A 286 -8.12 -7.90 6.89
C ARG A 286 -9.24 -6.87 7.11
N TRP A 287 -9.45 -5.99 6.14
CA TRP A 287 -10.35 -4.86 6.29
C TRP A 287 -11.19 -4.60 5.03
N VAL A 288 -11.45 -5.65 4.25
CA VAL A 288 -12.25 -5.52 3.03
C VAL A 288 -13.62 -6.13 3.28
N ALA A 289 -14.68 -5.37 2.97
CA ALA A 289 -16.05 -5.87 3.09
C ALA A 289 -16.24 -7.11 2.19
N PRO A 290 -17.01 -8.13 2.62
CA PRO A 290 -17.21 -9.36 1.85
C PRO A 290 -17.63 -9.12 0.40
N ALA A 291 -18.49 -8.12 0.16
CA ALA A 291 -18.97 -7.80 -1.18
C ALA A 291 -17.87 -7.21 -2.10
N VAL A 292 -16.84 -6.56 -1.53
CA VAL A 292 -15.65 -6.11 -2.25
C VAL A 292 -14.74 -7.30 -2.55
N GLU A 293 -14.54 -8.22 -1.60
CA GLU A 293 -13.79 -9.46 -1.85
C GLU A 293 -14.42 -10.31 -2.96
N ASP A 294 -15.76 -10.43 -2.99
CA ASP A 294 -16.48 -11.14 -4.05
C ASP A 294 -16.31 -10.47 -5.43
N LEU A 295 -16.23 -9.14 -5.46
CA LEU A 295 -15.89 -8.41 -6.68
C LEU A 295 -14.45 -8.73 -7.12
N LEU A 296 -13.51 -8.69 -6.18
CA LEU A 296 -12.09 -8.98 -6.43
C LEU A 296 -11.87 -10.43 -6.87
N GLY A 297 -12.62 -11.39 -6.32
CA GLY A 297 -12.62 -12.78 -6.75
C GLY A 297 -13.06 -12.93 -8.20
N ARG A 298 -14.13 -12.22 -8.59
CA ARG A 298 -14.60 -12.19 -10.00
C ARG A 298 -13.60 -11.52 -10.93
N ILE A 299 -12.99 -10.41 -10.50
CA ILE A 299 -11.91 -9.76 -11.25
C ILE A 299 -10.75 -10.72 -11.44
N SER A 300 -10.36 -11.46 -10.40
CA SER A 300 -9.26 -12.42 -10.45
C SER A 300 -9.53 -13.60 -11.37
N GLN A 301 -10.79 -14.07 -11.44
CA GLN A 301 -11.21 -15.10 -12.40
C GLN A 301 -11.16 -14.61 -13.85
N ALA A 302 -11.50 -13.34 -14.07
CA ALA A 302 -11.55 -12.75 -15.41
C ALA A 302 -10.18 -12.22 -15.89
N SER A 303 -9.24 -11.99 -14.98
CA SER A 303 -7.90 -11.43 -15.26
C SER A 303 -6.80 -12.49 -15.19
N ARG A 304 -5.71 -12.23 -15.91
CA ARG A 304 -4.47 -13.02 -15.80
C ARG A 304 -3.59 -12.46 -14.68
N LEU A 305 -4.10 -12.55 -13.47
CA LEU A 305 -3.45 -12.00 -12.31
C LEU A 305 -2.09 -12.68 -12.05
N CYS A 306 -0.97 -11.98 -12.25
CA CYS A 306 0.37 -12.54 -12.06
C CYS A 306 0.80 -12.48 -10.60
N HIS A 307 0.43 -11.41 -9.89
CA HIS A 307 0.85 -11.20 -8.51
C HIS A 307 -0.34 -10.89 -7.62
N LEU A 308 -0.57 -11.75 -6.63
CA LEU A 308 -1.56 -11.57 -5.59
C LEU A 308 -0.86 -11.27 -4.26
N ARG A 309 -1.19 -10.14 -3.63
CA ARG A 309 -0.73 -9.85 -2.26
C ARG A 309 -1.91 -9.83 -1.29
N LEU A 310 -1.86 -10.65 -0.25
CA LEU A 310 -2.89 -10.80 0.76
C LEU A 310 -2.40 -10.35 2.14
N GLY A 311 -3.19 -9.51 2.80
CA GLY A 311 -3.06 -9.25 4.23
C GLY A 311 -3.64 -10.42 5.04
N VAL A 312 -2.88 -10.89 6.03
CA VAL A 312 -3.14 -12.08 6.84
C VAL A 312 -3.20 -11.60 8.29
N ASP A 313 -4.39 -11.68 8.89
CA ASP A 313 -4.66 -11.32 10.30
C ASP A 313 -4.06 -12.39 11.24
N GLU A 314 -3.56 -12.08 12.44
CA GLU A 314 -3.15 -13.19 13.33
C GLU A 314 -4.37 -14.01 13.81
N ASP A 315 -5.55 -13.39 13.82
CA ASP A 315 -6.85 -14.00 14.15
C ASP A 315 -7.47 -14.86 13.03
N PHE A 316 -6.66 -15.72 12.38
CA PHE A 316 -7.13 -16.81 11.49
C PHE A 316 -8.03 -17.86 12.17
N THR A 317 -8.41 -17.63 13.42
CA THR A 317 -9.34 -18.46 14.19
C THR A 317 -10.77 -18.29 13.69
N ILE A 318 -11.14 -17.15 13.08
CA ILE A 318 -12.49 -16.93 12.56
C ILE A 318 -12.70 -17.70 11.24
N PRO A 319 -13.62 -18.69 11.19
CA PRO A 319 -13.81 -19.53 10.01
C PRO A 319 -14.23 -18.76 8.74
N SER A 320 -14.93 -17.63 8.88
CA SER A 320 -15.48 -16.84 7.77
C SER A 320 -14.43 -16.01 7.01
N ALA A 321 -13.35 -15.57 7.66
CA ALA A 321 -12.25 -14.87 6.98
C ALA A 321 -11.41 -15.86 6.15
N ARG A 322 -11.21 -17.06 6.69
CA ARG A 322 -10.50 -18.15 6.00
C ARG A 322 -11.19 -18.56 4.71
N SER A 323 -12.51 -18.71 4.72
CA SER A 323 -13.25 -19.14 3.52
C SER A 323 -13.14 -18.13 2.37
N ARG A 324 -13.18 -16.82 2.67
CA ARG A 324 -13.17 -15.77 1.64
C ARG A 324 -11.79 -15.57 1.00
N SER A 325 -10.74 -15.52 1.80
CA SER A 325 -9.35 -15.52 1.29
C SER A 325 -9.10 -16.75 0.43
N GLN A 326 -9.62 -17.92 0.84
CA GLN A 326 -9.51 -19.15 0.06
C GLN A 326 -10.26 -19.06 -1.27
N THR A 327 -11.45 -18.44 -1.30
CA THR A 327 -12.18 -18.20 -2.56
C THR A 327 -11.37 -17.32 -3.51
N LEU A 328 -10.77 -16.23 -3.02
CA LEU A 328 -9.91 -15.36 -3.83
C LEU A 328 -8.67 -16.11 -4.34
N LEU A 329 -8.03 -16.91 -3.47
CA LEU A 329 -6.90 -17.76 -3.85
C LEU A 329 -7.29 -18.79 -4.91
N ASN A 330 -8.43 -19.47 -4.75
CA ASN A 330 -8.93 -20.45 -5.71
C ASN A 330 -9.29 -19.78 -7.04
N ALA A 331 -9.91 -18.60 -6.99
CA ALA A 331 -10.24 -17.77 -8.15
C ALA A 331 -9.00 -17.36 -8.94
N SER A 332 -7.88 -17.15 -8.25
CA SER A 332 -6.62 -16.68 -8.83
C SER A 332 -5.61 -17.82 -9.10
N ALA A 333 -5.92 -19.05 -8.68
CA ALA A 333 -4.96 -20.15 -8.66
C ALA A 333 -4.42 -20.52 -10.05
N ALA A 334 -5.20 -20.27 -11.10
CA ALA A 334 -4.82 -20.56 -12.48
C ALA A 334 -3.88 -19.51 -13.10
N SER A 335 -3.77 -18.32 -12.50
CA SER A 335 -3.04 -17.18 -13.08
C SER A 335 -1.90 -16.66 -12.20
N VAL A 336 -1.98 -16.84 -10.88
CA VAL A 336 -1.00 -16.25 -9.94
C VAL A 336 0.33 -16.98 -9.98
N GLU A 337 1.37 -16.22 -10.34
CA GLU A 337 2.77 -16.63 -10.33
C GLU A 337 3.43 -16.28 -8.99
N VAL A 338 3.07 -15.14 -8.40
CA VAL A 338 3.65 -14.65 -7.14
C VAL A 338 2.55 -14.42 -6.11
N LEU A 339 2.62 -15.15 -5.01
CA LEU A 339 1.77 -14.93 -3.84
C LEU A 339 2.59 -14.27 -2.74
N THR A 340 2.21 -13.05 -2.34
CA THR A 340 2.82 -12.37 -1.19
C THR A 340 1.84 -12.33 -0.04
N LEU A 341 2.21 -12.89 1.10
CA LEU A 341 1.45 -12.80 2.34
C LEU A 341 2.07 -11.76 3.26
N HIS A 342 1.26 -10.84 3.75
CA HIS A 342 1.68 -9.82 4.70
C HIS A 342 1.01 -10.06 6.04
N ILE A 343 1.81 -10.45 7.04
CA ILE A 343 1.34 -10.69 8.40
C ILE A 343 1.73 -9.47 9.22
N VAL A 344 0.75 -8.74 9.76
CA VAL A 344 1.01 -7.70 10.78
C VAL A 344 0.58 -8.28 12.10
N PRO A 345 1.45 -8.26 13.13
CA PRO A 345 1.08 -8.71 14.46
C PRO A 345 0.01 -7.81 15.07
N ASP A 346 -0.97 -8.40 15.77
CA ASP A 346 -2.14 -7.68 16.31
C ASP A 346 -1.81 -6.68 17.43
N SER A 347 -0.57 -6.68 17.91
CA SER A 347 -0.20 -6.11 19.21
C SER A 347 0.00 -4.59 19.27
N LEU A 348 -0.55 -3.77 18.35
CA LEU A 348 -0.20 -2.33 18.33
C LEU A 348 -1.28 -1.37 17.82
N MET A 349 -2.54 -1.61 18.20
CA MET A 349 -3.64 -0.65 17.96
C MET A 349 -3.97 0.24 19.17
N ASP A 350 -3.05 0.40 20.13
CA ASP A 350 -3.14 1.51 21.09
C ASP A 350 -2.67 2.80 20.37
N SER A 351 -3.61 3.73 20.19
CA SER A 351 -3.68 4.65 19.04
C SER A 351 -2.61 5.76 18.94
N ASP A 352 -1.67 5.86 19.87
CA ASP A 352 -0.89 7.10 20.04
C ASP A 352 0.63 6.95 19.85
N THR A 353 1.13 5.73 19.65
CA THR A 353 2.54 5.49 19.29
C THR A 353 2.62 4.75 17.96
N VAL A 354 2.57 5.53 16.87
CA VAL A 354 2.84 5.05 15.51
C VAL A 354 4.35 4.81 15.38
N ASP A 355 4.88 3.84 16.11
CA ASP A 355 6.20 3.30 15.83
C ASP A 355 6.05 2.27 14.71
N SER A 356 6.85 2.47 13.65
CA SER A 356 6.85 1.70 12.41
C SER A 356 7.18 0.23 12.68
N THR A 357 6.22 -0.56 13.16
CA THR A 357 6.37 -2.01 13.30
C THR A 357 6.34 -2.63 11.91
N VAL A 358 7.49 -3.17 11.50
CA VAL A 358 7.68 -3.79 10.20
C VAL A 358 6.94 -5.14 10.18
N GLY A 359 5.80 -5.21 9.48
CA GLY A 359 5.13 -6.48 9.22
C GLY A 359 6.06 -7.46 8.48
N LYS A 360 5.96 -8.76 8.77
CA LYS A 360 6.75 -9.77 8.06
C LYS A 360 6.13 -10.03 6.68
N LEU A 361 6.97 -9.94 5.65
CA LEU A 361 6.60 -10.19 4.27
C LEU A 361 7.05 -11.59 3.85
N TYR A 362 6.11 -12.44 3.42
CA TYR A 362 6.41 -13.77 2.90
C TYR A 362 6.05 -13.83 1.43
N THR A 363 7.02 -14.12 0.57
CA THR A 363 6.82 -14.22 -0.87
C THR A 363 7.00 -15.67 -1.33
N PHE A 364 6.02 -16.18 -2.05
CA PHE A 364 6.00 -17.53 -2.60
C PHE A 364 5.90 -17.46 -4.13
N ALA A 365 6.89 -18.02 -4.82
CA ALA A 365 6.78 -18.31 -6.24
C ALA A 365 5.95 -19.59 -6.44
N LEU A 366 4.83 -19.45 -7.14
CA LEU A 366 4.02 -20.52 -7.67
C LEU A 366 4.51 -20.72 -9.10
N GLY A 367 5.48 -21.62 -9.30
CA GLY A 367 6.11 -21.79 -10.61
C GLY A 367 5.06 -21.98 -11.72
N SER A 368 5.26 -21.32 -12.86
CA SER A 368 4.38 -21.52 -14.02
C SER A 368 4.45 -22.99 -14.43
N SER A 369 3.30 -23.62 -14.58
CA SER A 369 3.19 -24.89 -15.26
C SER A 369 3.36 -24.63 -16.76
N ASP A 370 4.61 -24.53 -17.21
CA ASP A 370 4.96 -24.53 -18.64
C ASP A 370 4.84 -25.95 -19.23
#